data_AF-A0A2M6VQZ6-F1
#
_entry.id   AF-A0A2M6VQZ6-F1
#
_cell.length_a   1.000
_cell.length_b   1.000
_cell.length_c   1.000
_cell.angle_alpha   90.00
_cell.angle_beta   90.00
_cell.angle_gamma   90.00
#
_symmetry.space_group_name_H-M   'P 1'
#
loop_
_entity.id
_entity.type
_entity.pdbx_description
1 polymer ?
#
loop_
_entity_poly.entity_id
_entity_poly.type
_entity_poly.pdbx_seq_one_letter_code
_entity_poly.pdbx_strand_id
1 'polypeptide(L)' 'MKRFFATSLAILLLWTRLGHAQDWPNKPIKLIVPFPAGGPTDMVGREAANILRDELKQPVVVENRPGGNGGHGPRRLG' A
#
# COMPACT_ATOMS: atom_id res chain seq x y z
N MET A 1 -2.76 -29.76 -41.35
CA MET A 1 -3.72 -28.87 -40.64
C MET A 1 -3.55 -28.88 -39.11
N LYS A 2 -3.39 -30.04 -38.44
CA LYS A 2 -3.19 -30.12 -36.97
C LYS A 2 -1.97 -29.38 -36.41
N ARG A 3 -0.86 -29.33 -37.16
CA ARG A 3 0.41 -28.67 -36.76
C ARG A 3 0.31 -27.13 -36.68
N PHE A 4 -0.52 -26.52 -37.54
CA PHE A 4 -0.77 -25.08 -37.53
C PHE A 4 -1.67 -24.64 -36.38
N PHE A 5 -2.55 -25.54 -35.90
CA PHE A 5 -3.37 -25.30 -34.72
C PHE A 5 -2.54 -25.38 -33.42
N ALA A 6 -1.59 -26.30 -33.37
CA ALA A 6 -0.70 -26.47 -32.21
C ALA A 6 0.23 -25.27 -31.99
N THR A 7 0.71 -24.63 -33.06
CA THR A 7 1.57 -23.44 -32.95
C THR A 7 0.82 -22.19 -32.53
N SER A 8 -0.42 -22.00 -32.98
CA SER A 8 -1.29 -20.89 -32.56
C SER A 8 -1.61 -20.93 -31.06
N LEU A 9 -1.88 -22.13 -30.52
CA LEU A 9 -2.15 -22.33 -29.10
C LEU A 9 -0.92 -22.06 -28.22
N ALA A 10 0.28 -22.44 -28.70
CA ALA A 10 1.54 -22.18 -28.00
C ALA A 10 1.87 -20.69 -27.92
N ILE A 11 1.52 -19.91 -28.95
CA ILE A 11 1.67 -18.45 -28.92
C ILE A 11 0.74 -17.86 -27.86
N LEU A 12 -0.53 -18.22 -27.82
CA LEU A 12 -1.49 -17.71 -26.82
C LEU A 12 -1.06 -17.97 -25.35
N LEU A 13 -0.39 -19.09 -25.09
CA LEU A 13 0.13 -19.43 -23.76
C LEU A 13 1.36 -18.60 -23.34
N LEU A 14 2.09 -17.98 -24.27
CA LEU A 14 3.18 -17.07 -23.93
C LEU A 14 2.68 -15.70 -23.45
N TRP A 15 1.49 -15.26 -23.89
CA TRP A 15 0.93 -13.95 -23.53
C TRP A 15 0.29 -13.92 -22.13
N THR A 16 0.00 -15.08 -21.52
CA THR A 16 -0.63 -15.17 -20.20
C THR A 16 0.32 -14.89 -19.03
N ARG A 17 1.61 -14.62 -19.28
CA ARG A 17 2.61 -14.36 -18.23
C ARG A 17 2.83 -12.89 -17.85
N LEU A 18 2.15 -11.93 -18.48
CA LEU A 18 2.23 -10.51 -18.06
C LEU A 18 1.20 -10.19 -16.96
N GLY A 19 1.34 -10.87 -15.81
CA GLY A 19 0.73 -10.45 -14.56
C GLY A 19 1.83 -10.00 -13.61
N HIS A 20 2.27 -8.74 -13.69
CA HIS A 20 3.17 -8.17 -12.68
C HIS A 20 2.34 -7.78 -11.46
N ALA A 21 2.25 -8.66 -10.48
CA ALA A 21 1.89 -8.23 -9.13
C ALA A 21 2.94 -7.19 -8.70
N GLN A 22 2.50 -5.99 -8.35
CA GLN A 22 3.41 -4.97 -7.86
C GLN A 22 3.74 -5.27 -6.40
N ASP A 23 5.04 -5.37 -6.11
CA ASP A 23 5.52 -5.52 -4.75
C ASP A 23 5.08 -4.31 -3.92
N TRP A 24 4.34 -4.59 -2.87
CA TRP A 24 3.97 -3.60 -1.88
C TRP A 24 5.12 -3.47 -0.87
N PRO A 25 5.48 -2.25 -0.43
CA PRO A 25 4.89 -0.95 -0.77
C PRO A 25 5.59 -0.29 -1.96
N ASN A 26 4.78 0.29 -2.86
CA ASN A 26 5.19 0.98 -4.07
C ASN A 26 4.84 2.48 -4.05
N LYS A 27 4.30 2.98 -2.94
CA LYS A 27 3.95 4.38 -2.69
C LYS A 27 4.23 4.73 -1.23
N PRO A 28 4.45 6.02 -0.91
CA PRO A 28 4.52 6.48 0.48
C PRO A 28 3.29 6.03 1.29
N ILE A 29 3.53 5.55 2.50
CA ILE A 29 2.50 5.07 3.42
C ILE A 29 2.05 6.25 4.28
N LYS A 30 0.73 6.38 4.48
CA LYS A 30 0.15 7.35 5.40
C LYS A 30 -0.32 6.64 6.66
N LEU A 31 0.31 6.94 7.80
CA LEU A 31 -0.11 6.43 9.09
C LEU A 31 -1.10 7.42 9.71
N ILE A 32 -2.37 7.01 9.77
CA ILE A 32 -3.44 7.87 10.28
C ILE A 32 -3.50 7.77 11.80
N VAL A 33 -3.34 8.90 12.48
CA VAL A 33 -3.48 9.01 13.93
C VAL A 33 -4.78 9.75 14.23
N PRO A 34 -5.80 9.11 14.84
CA PRO A 34 -7.11 9.72 15.08
C PRO A 34 -7.12 10.64 16.32
N PHE A 35 -6.01 11.32 16.59
CA PHE A 35 -5.79 12.19 17.75
C PHE A 35 -5.04 13.46 17.33
N PRO A 36 -5.14 14.56 18.09
CA PRO A 36 -4.36 15.77 17.84
C PRO A 36 -2.85 15.51 17.80
N ALA A 37 -2.13 16.31 17.01
CA ALA A 37 -0.67 16.26 16.96
C ALA A 37 -0.05 16.67 18.31
N GLY A 38 1.10 16.08 18.65
CA GLY A 38 1.81 16.36 19.90
C GLY A 38 1.28 15.63 21.14
N GLY A 39 0.18 14.87 21.03
CA GLY A 39 -0.30 14.01 22.11
C GLY A 39 0.48 12.69 22.22
N PRO A 40 0.29 11.89 23.29
CA PRO A 40 0.96 10.61 23.47
C PRO A 40 0.78 9.66 22.28
N THR A 41 -0.42 9.62 21.69
CA THR A 41 -0.70 8.77 20.51
C THR A 41 0.03 9.25 19.25
N ASP A 42 0.23 10.56 19.08
CA ASP A 42 1.02 11.09 17.96
C ASP A 42 2.50 10.74 18.11
N MET A 43 3.05 10.82 19.33
CA MET A 43 4.43 10.43 19.60
C MET A 43 4.67 8.95 19.30
N VAL A 44 3.78 8.07 19.77
CA VAL A 44 3.83 6.63 19.45
C VAL A 44 3.67 6.39 17.95
N GLY A 45 2.77 7.12 17.28
CA GLY A 45 2.59 7.04 15.83
C GLY A 45 3.84 7.44 15.05
N ARG A 46 4.55 8.49 15.48
CA ARG A 46 5.82 8.92 14.87
C ARG A 46 6.93 7.89 15.04
N GLU A 47 7.01 7.27 16.22
CA GLU A 47 7.98 6.20 16.45
C GLU A 47 7.67 4.97 15.57
N ALA A 48 6.41 4.56 15.50
CA ALA A 48 5.98 3.51 14.60
C ALA A 48 6.29 3.83 13.13
N ALA A 49 6.10 5.08 12.69
CA ALA A 49 6.44 5.51 11.34
C ALA A 49 7.96 5.44 11.05
N ASN A 50 8.81 5.73 12.04
CA ASN A 50 10.27 5.60 11.91
C ASN A 50 10.67 4.13 11.71
N ILE A 51 10.15 3.23 12.57
CA ILE A 51 10.42 1.79 12.47
C ILE A 51 9.98 1.25 11.11
N LEU A 52 8.75 1.59 10.69
CA LEU A 52 8.22 1.14 9.40
C LEU A 52 8.99 1.71 8.21
N ARG A 53 9.53 2.93 8.30
CA ARG A 53 10.43 3.47 7.27
C ARG A 53 11.69 2.63 7.13
N ASP A 54 12.26 2.21 8.25
CA ASP A 54 13.48 1.42 8.27
C ASP A 54 13.26 -0.01 7.76
N GLU A 55 12.13 -0.63 8.07
CA GLU A 55 11.78 -1.97 7.60
C GLU A 55 11.34 -1.99 6.14
N LEU A 56 10.42 -1.09 5.77
CA LEU A 56 9.79 -1.11 4.45
C LEU A 56 10.61 -0.36 3.39
N LYS A 57 11.64 0.38 3.79
CA LYS A 57 12.46 1.24 2.93
C LYS A 57 11.63 2.21 2.09
N GLN A 58 10.45 2.58 2.59
CA GLN A 58 9.51 3.47 1.94
C GLN A 58 9.14 4.62 2.90
N PRO A 59 8.83 5.83 2.39
CA PRO A 59 8.43 6.92 3.25
C PRO A 59 7.12 6.59 3.99
N VAL A 60 7.10 6.78 5.30
CA VAL A 60 5.90 6.69 6.13
C VAL A 60 5.65 8.05 6.74
N VAL A 61 4.46 8.62 6.48
CA VAL A 61 4.07 9.96 6.89
C VAL A 61 2.93 9.86 7.88
N VAL A 62 3.11 10.45 9.06
CA VAL A 62 2.05 10.55 10.08
C VAL A 62 1.07 11.65 9.69
N GLU A 63 -0.21 11.31 9.61
CA GLU A 63 -1.29 12.25 9.34
C GLU A 63 -2.30 12.23 10.49
N ASN A 64 -2.29 13.29 11.31
CA ASN A 64 -3.23 13.45 12.41
C ASN A 64 -4.61 13.84 11.86
N ARG A 65 -5.61 12.98 12.06
CA ARG A 65 -7.00 13.21 11.68
C ARG A 65 -7.91 13.10 12.91
N PRO A 66 -7.91 14.10 13.81
CA PRO A 66 -8.83 14.10 14.95
C PRO A 66 -10.28 14.20 14.42
N GLY A 67 -11.06 13.15 14.62
CA GLY A 67 -12.49 13.09 14.29
C GLY A 67 -13.28 12.70 15.53
N GLY A 68 -14.45 13.33 15.74
CA GLY A 68 -15.29 13.14 16.91
C GLY A 68 -15.40 11.68 17.34
N ASN A 69 -14.98 11.40 18.58
CA ASN A 69 -15.04 10.10 19.25
C ASN A 69 -14.22 8.95 18.64
N GLY A 70 -13.08 9.20 17.97
CA GLY A 70 -12.10 8.16 17.63
C GLY A 70 -12.57 7.06 16.66
N GLY A 71 -13.82 7.10 16.20
CA GLY A 71 -14.48 6.04 15.43
C GLY A 71 -14.66 6.34 13.94
N HIS A 72 -14.26 7.54 13.46
CA HIS A 72 -14.29 7.84 12.04
C HIS A 72 -12.94 7.49 11.42
N GLY A 73 -12.85 6.29 10.84
CA GLY A 73 -11.74 5.90 9.98
C GLY A 73 -11.49 6.92 8.87
N PRO A 74 -10.28 6.96 8.27
CA PRO A 74 -9.91 8.02 7.33
C PRO A 74 -10.94 8.13 6.21
N ARG A 75 -11.68 9.25 6.20
CA ARG A 75 -12.61 9.61 5.11
C ARG A 75 -11.86 9.45 3.78
N ARG A 76 -12.45 8.65 2.89
CA ARG A 76 -11.92 8.17 1.59
C ARG A 76 -10.81 9.05 1.02
N LEU A 77 -9.64 8.45 0.83
CA LEU A 77 -8.60 8.98 -0.04
C LEU A 77 -9.11 8.83 -1.49
N GLY A 78 -9.54 9.95 -2.08
CA GLY A 78 -9.73 10.09 -3.52
C GLY A 78 -8.41 10.39 -4.22
#